data_AF-A0A0J8QNA6-F1
#
_entry.id   AF-A0A0J8QNA6-F1
#
_cell.length_a   1.000
_cell.length_b   1.000
_cell.length_c   1.000
_cell.angle_alpha   90.00
_cell.angle_beta   90.00
_cell.angle_gamma   90.00
#
_symmetry.space_group_name_H-M   'P 1'
#
loop_
_entity.id
_entity.type
_entity.pdbx_description
1 polymer ?
#
loop_
_entity_poly.entity_id
_entity_poly.type
_entity_poly.pdbx_seq_one_letter_code
_entity_poly.pdbx_strand_id
1 'polypeptide(L)'
;MYFRAASRSIAASARGAGSVRSSPSCLYARVSQTAQAAGITQQQTRAASSSEHAIANPTLAGIEKRWEAMPPQEQAELWMQLRDRMKVDWHEMTLQEKKAAYWIAFGPHGPRAETPKGEGMKVFIQVAKYMLISFGVFYAIRMAAGPAPKTMSKEWQEATNEYALKEKLEPITGISSAGYQGKGFIQSPPASKQ
;
A
#
# COMPACT_ATOMS: atom_id res chain seq x y z
N MET A 1 -41.53 17.03 -22.85
CA MET A 1 -40.20 17.41 -22.32
C MET A 1 -39.15 16.77 -23.21
N TYR A 2 -38.35 17.60 -23.88
CA TYR A 2 -37.48 17.24 -25.00
C TYR A 2 -36.21 16.50 -24.52
N PHE A 3 -35.95 15.35 -25.12
CA PHE A 3 -34.67 14.63 -25.02
C PHE A 3 -33.59 15.41 -25.77
N ARG A 4 -32.49 15.75 -25.09
CA ARG A 4 -31.31 16.38 -25.70
C ARG A 4 -30.12 15.42 -25.56
N ALA A 5 -29.90 14.60 -26.58
CA ALA A 5 -28.69 13.82 -26.76
C ALA A 5 -27.61 14.72 -27.39
N ALA A 6 -26.45 14.84 -26.74
CA ALA A 6 -25.31 15.57 -27.28
C ALA A 6 -24.27 14.58 -27.81
N SER A 7 -23.97 14.72 -29.09
CA SER A 7 -23.09 13.88 -29.90
C SER A 7 -21.62 14.00 -29.50
N ARG A 8 -20.94 12.86 -29.45
CA ARG A 8 -19.48 12.72 -29.33
C ARG A 8 -18.82 13.25 -30.59
N SER A 9 -17.81 14.12 -30.45
CA SER A 9 -16.92 14.48 -31.56
C SER A 9 -15.59 13.77 -31.41
N ILE A 10 -15.26 12.97 -32.42
CA ILE A 10 -13.98 12.31 -32.64
C ILE A 10 -13.15 13.27 -33.51
N ALA A 11 -11.97 13.66 -33.06
CA ALA A 11 -11.00 14.36 -33.89
C ALA A 11 -9.70 13.54 -33.91
N ALA A 12 -9.51 12.81 -35.01
CA ALA A 12 -8.23 12.27 -35.40
C ALA A 12 -7.47 13.36 -36.18
N SER A 13 -6.21 13.61 -35.83
CA SER A 13 -5.31 14.42 -36.66
C SER A 13 -4.04 13.65 -36.94
N ALA A 14 -3.66 13.66 -38.21
CA ALA A 14 -2.62 12.85 -38.82
C ALA A 14 -1.23 13.52 -38.74
N ARG A 15 -0.23 12.63 -38.63
CA ARG A 15 1.16 12.63 -39.13
C ARG A 15 1.73 13.97 -39.66
N GLY A 16 2.92 14.30 -39.16
CA GLY A 16 3.87 15.19 -39.82
C GLY A 16 5.27 15.03 -39.25
N ALA A 17 6.17 14.46 -40.06
CA ALA A 17 7.59 14.23 -39.76
C ALA A 17 8.39 15.54 -39.82
N GLY A 18 9.51 15.61 -39.09
CA GLY A 18 10.46 16.71 -39.22
C GLY A 18 11.55 16.70 -38.15
N SER A 19 12.58 15.88 -38.36
CA SER A 19 13.84 15.93 -37.63
C SER A 19 14.63 17.16 -38.11
N VAL A 20 14.94 18.10 -37.20
CA VAL A 20 15.86 19.19 -37.48
C VAL A 20 17.06 19.08 -36.55
N ARG A 21 18.16 18.64 -37.15
CA ARG A 21 19.51 18.61 -36.62
C ARG A 21 20.08 20.03 -36.68
N SER A 22 20.38 20.64 -35.53
CA SER A 22 21.16 21.89 -35.47
C SER A 22 22.61 21.58 -35.07
N SER A 23 23.54 21.89 -35.98
CA SER A 23 24.97 21.97 -35.71
C SER A 23 25.35 23.39 -35.26
N PRO A 24 26.44 23.57 -34.49
CA PRO A 24 26.71 24.78 -33.74
C PRO A 24 27.40 25.84 -34.62
N SER A 25 26.88 27.07 -34.56
CA SER A 25 27.50 28.25 -35.17
C SER A 25 28.69 28.70 -34.31
N CYS A 26 29.87 28.66 -34.89
CA CYS A 26 31.10 29.21 -34.36
C CYS A 26 31.06 30.74 -34.46
N LEU A 27 31.17 31.44 -33.33
CA LEU A 27 31.48 32.87 -33.31
C LEU A 27 32.68 33.08 -32.38
N TYR A 28 33.79 33.44 -33.02
CA TYR A 28 35.00 33.95 -32.40
C TYR A 28 34.69 35.25 -31.64
N ALA A 29 34.86 35.24 -30.32
CA ALA A 29 34.96 36.46 -29.51
C ALA A 29 36.34 36.50 -28.83
N ARG A 30 37.00 37.64 -29.01
CA ARG A 30 38.40 37.89 -28.67
C ARG A 30 38.64 37.88 -27.16
N VAL A 31 39.76 37.25 -26.81
CA VAL A 31 40.42 37.24 -25.50
C VAL A 31 40.76 38.68 -25.05
N SER A 32 40.40 39.01 -23.81
CA SER A 32 41.00 40.11 -23.05
C SER A 32 41.70 39.48 -21.83
N GLN A 33 43.03 39.47 -21.83
CA GLN A 33 43.85 38.97 -20.73
C GLN A 33 43.96 40.05 -19.65
N THR A 34 43.38 39.78 -18.48
CA THR A 34 43.81 40.40 -17.22
C THR A 34 44.48 39.31 -16.39
N ALA A 35 45.80 39.38 -16.29
CA ALA A 35 46.60 38.54 -15.42
C ALA A 35 46.27 38.88 -13.95
N GLN A 36 45.77 37.90 -13.20
CA GLN A 36 45.83 37.92 -11.75
C GLN A 36 46.36 36.59 -11.22
N ALA A 37 47.24 36.74 -10.25
CA ALA A 37 48.24 35.80 -9.80
C ALA A 37 47.65 34.57 -9.08
N ALA A 38 48.44 33.51 -9.14
CA ALA A 38 48.20 32.22 -8.52
C ALA A 38 47.96 32.31 -7.00
N GLY A 39 46.78 31.85 -6.58
CA GLY A 39 46.55 31.29 -5.26
C GLY A 39 46.26 29.80 -5.42
N ILE A 40 47.26 28.96 -5.19
CA ILE A 40 47.13 27.50 -5.25
C ILE A 40 46.40 27.06 -3.97
N THR A 41 45.08 27.18 -3.93
CA THR A 41 44.30 26.42 -2.96
C THR A 41 44.28 24.99 -3.46
N GLN A 42 45.06 24.11 -2.83
CA GLN A 42 45.02 22.68 -3.04
C GLN A 42 43.61 22.17 -2.70
N GLN A 43 42.73 22.13 -3.71
CA GLN A 43 41.49 21.40 -3.61
C GLN A 43 41.86 19.91 -3.71
N GLN A 44 41.96 19.30 -2.54
CA GLN A 44 42.33 17.91 -2.34
C GLN A 44 41.30 17.00 -3.04
N THR A 45 41.54 16.67 -4.31
CA THR A 45 40.94 15.51 -4.97
C THR A 45 41.40 14.26 -4.23
N ARG A 46 40.61 13.81 -3.25
CA ARG A 46 40.68 12.44 -2.71
C ARG A 46 40.13 11.48 -3.77
N ALA A 47 40.90 11.25 -4.82
CA ALA A 47 40.68 10.17 -5.76
C ALA A 47 41.99 9.40 -5.86
N ALA A 48 41.91 8.07 -5.70
CA ALA A 48 42.98 7.08 -5.79
C ALA A 48 43.86 6.86 -4.53
N SER A 49 43.25 6.38 -3.44
CA SER A 49 43.94 5.51 -2.44
C SER A 49 42.94 4.85 -1.45
N SER A 50 41.84 4.26 -1.94
CA SER A 50 40.74 3.76 -1.07
C SER A 50 40.59 2.24 -1.00
N SER A 51 41.47 1.45 -1.64
CA SER A 51 41.41 -0.01 -1.55
C SER A 51 42.03 -0.58 -0.28
N GLU A 52 42.92 0.17 0.38
CA GLU A 52 43.67 -0.28 1.57
C GLU A 52 43.10 0.22 2.90
N HIS A 53 42.41 1.37 2.91
CA HIS A 53 41.93 1.96 4.15
C HIS A 53 40.51 1.46 4.48
N ALA A 54 40.34 0.93 5.69
CA ALA A 54 39.02 0.55 6.22
C ALA A 54 38.05 1.73 6.13
N ILE A 55 36.80 1.45 5.75
CA ILE A 55 35.78 2.49 5.65
C ILE A 55 35.53 3.06 7.05
N ALA A 56 35.48 4.38 7.15
CA ALA A 56 35.39 5.07 8.44
C ALA A 56 34.15 4.64 9.24
N ASN A 57 34.33 4.32 10.52
CA ASN A 57 33.26 3.91 11.44
C ASN A 57 32.00 4.81 11.40
N PRO A 58 32.06 6.17 11.35
CA PRO A 58 30.84 6.99 11.29
C PRO A 58 30.00 6.80 10.02
N THR A 59 30.60 6.40 8.89
CA THR A 59 29.84 6.18 7.64
C THR A 59 29.12 4.83 7.64
N LEU A 60 29.63 3.84 8.39
CA LEU A 60 29.04 2.50 8.52
C LEU A 60 28.18 2.31 9.78
N ALA A 61 28.38 3.13 10.80
CA ALA A 61 27.63 3.05 12.05
C ALA A 61 26.14 3.31 11.81
N GLY A 62 25.31 2.32 12.17
CA GLY A 62 23.86 2.40 12.08
C GLY A 62 23.32 2.43 10.64
N ILE A 63 24.06 1.85 9.67
CA ILE A 63 23.63 1.81 8.27
C ILE A 63 22.23 1.20 8.12
N GLU A 64 21.87 0.25 8.98
CA GLU A 64 20.57 -0.45 8.97
C GLU A 64 19.37 0.51 9.07
N LYS A 65 19.53 1.60 9.83
CA LYS A 65 18.47 2.61 10.02
C LYS A 65 18.54 3.74 9.00
N ARG A 66 19.76 4.07 8.52
CA ARG A 66 20.01 5.23 7.66
C ARG A 66 19.91 4.89 6.17
N TRP A 67 20.05 3.63 5.79
CA TRP A 67 20.11 3.19 4.39
C TRP A 67 18.95 3.73 3.54
N GLU A 68 17.70 3.58 4.00
CA GLU A 68 16.50 4.05 3.29
C GLU A 68 16.37 5.58 3.25
N ALA A 69 17.00 6.29 4.19
CA ALA A 69 16.96 7.75 4.26
C ALA A 69 18.13 8.43 3.51
N MET A 70 19.12 7.65 3.08
CA MET A 70 20.32 8.13 2.41
C MET A 70 20.02 8.46 0.94
N PRO A 71 20.57 9.55 0.36
CA PRO A 71 20.38 9.85 -1.05
C PRO A 71 21.00 8.76 -1.94
N PRO A 72 20.43 8.50 -3.13
CA PRO A 72 20.85 7.38 -3.99
C PRO A 72 22.32 7.48 -4.45
N GLN A 73 22.87 8.69 -4.54
CA GLN A 73 24.29 8.90 -4.85
C GLN A 73 25.20 8.33 -3.74
N GLU A 74 24.90 8.62 -2.48
CA GLU A 74 25.68 8.12 -1.34
C GLU A 74 25.53 6.61 -1.17
N GLN A 75 24.34 6.07 -1.44
CA GLN A 75 24.13 4.62 -1.46
C GLN A 75 25.03 3.95 -2.50
N ALA A 76 25.12 4.53 -3.70
CA ALA A 76 25.96 4.01 -4.78
C ALA A 76 27.45 4.11 -4.44
N GLU A 77 27.91 5.24 -3.90
CA GLU A 77 29.32 5.41 -3.49
C GLU A 77 29.72 4.45 -2.36
N LEU A 78 28.87 4.32 -1.33
CA LEU A 78 29.12 3.40 -0.22
C LEU A 78 29.11 1.95 -0.72
N TRP A 79 28.19 1.60 -1.61
CA TRP A 79 28.15 0.28 -2.23
C TRP A 79 29.41 -0.01 -3.06
N MET A 80 29.87 0.96 -3.87
CA MET A 80 31.10 0.79 -4.65
C MET A 80 32.32 0.58 -3.77
N GLN A 81 32.47 1.38 -2.70
CA GLN A 81 33.58 1.24 -1.75
C GLN A 81 33.56 -0.11 -1.04
N LEU A 82 32.38 -0.55 -0.57
CA LEU A 82 32.23 -1.81 0.14
C LEU A 82 32.48 -3.00 -0.79
N ARG A 83 32.00 -2.92 -2.04
CA ARG A 83 32.26 -3.91 -3.09
C ARG A 83 33.75 -4.05 -3.39
N ASP A 84 34.49 -2.94 -3.41
CA ASP A 84 35.93 -2.96 -3.67
C ASP A 84 36.72 -3.50 -2.46
N ARG A 85 36.29 -3.23 -1.22
CA ARG A 85 36.86 -3.85 0.00
C ARG A 85 36.62 -5.35 0.08
N MET A 86 35.45 -5.83 -0.37
CA MET A 86 35.12 -7.25 -0.40
C MET A 86 35.96 -8.08 -1.39
N LYS A 87 36.70 -7.45 -2.31
CA LYS A 87 37.63 -8.13 -3.22
C LYS A 87 38.97 -8.50 -2.57
N VAL A 88 39.30 -7.87 -1.44
CA VAL A 88 40.53 -8.10 -0.67
C VAL A 88 40.30 -9.23 0.34
N ASP A 89 41.33 -9.65 1.09
CA ASP A 89 41.19 -10.66 2.13
C ASP A 89 40.14 -10.26 3.20
N TRP A 90 39.28 -11.21 3.55
CA TRP A 90 38.13 -10.96 4.43
C TRP A 90 38.51 -10.90 5.91
N HIS A 91 39.69 -11.33 6.32
CA HIS A 91 40.14 -11.21 7.71
C HIS A 91 40.52 -9.77 8.06
N GLU A 92 40.92 -8.99 7.06
CA GLU A 92 41.24 -7.57 7.20
C GLU A 92 40.02 -6.65 7.21
N MET A 93 38.82 -7.18 6.92
CA MET A 93 37.56 -6.43 7.03
C MET A 93 37.06 -6.38 8.46
N THR A 94 36.69 -5.18 8.90
CA THR A 94 36.09 -4.94 10.20
C THR A 94 34.71 -5.60 10.32
N LEU A 95 34.29 -5.93 11.54
CA LEU A 95 32.96 -6.50 11.77
C LEU A 95 31.81 -5.57 11.32
N GLN A 96 32.03 -4.26 11.34
CA GLN A 96 31.02 -3.28 10.89
C GLN A 96 30.88 -3.29 9.38
N GLU A 97 31.99 -3.38 8.63
CA GLU A 97 31.96 -3.53 7.16
C GLU A 97 31.24 -4.81 6.76
N LYS A 98 31.50 -5.92 7.46
CA LYS A 98 30.82 -7.20 7.21
C LYS A 98 29.32 -7.12 7.48
N LYS A 99 28.91 -6.52 8.60
CA LYS A 99 27.50 -6.30 8.94
C LYS A 99 26.80 -5.39 7.93
N ALA A 100 27.45 -4.29 7.55
CA ALA A 100 26.93 -3.38 6.55
C ALA A 100 26.76 -4.06 5.19
N ALA A 101 27.74 -4.86 4.76
CA ALA A 101 27.68 -5.59 3.50
C ALA A 101 26.53 -6.60 3.50
N TYR A 102 26.38 -7.32 4.61
CA TYR A 102 25.26 -8.24 4.78
C TYR A 102 23.91 -7.52 4.74
N TRP A 103 23.77 -6.39 5.45
CA TRP A 103 22.54 -5.62 5.44
C TRP A 103 22.20 -5.03 4.06
N ILE A 104 23.17 -4.48 3.33
CA ILE A 104 22.95 -3.92 1.97
C ILE A 104 22.62 -5.01 0.95
N ALA A 105 23.17 -6.21 1.12
CA ALA A 105 22.91 -7.32 0.22
C ALA A 105 21.60 -8.06 0.53
N PHE A 106 21.20 -8.16 1.81
CA PHE A 106 20.12 -9.04 2.27
C PHE A 106 19.07 -8.39 3.18
N GLY A 107 19.20 -7.11 3.50
CA GLY A 107 18.28 -6.43 4.40
C GLY A 107 16.87 -6.23 3.83
N PRO A 108 15.89 -5.91 4.70
CA PRO A 108 14.51 -5.61 4.34
C PRO A 108 14.38 -4.20 3.74
N HIS A 109 15.06 -4.00 2.61
CA HIS A 109 15.08 -2.74 1.87
C HIS A 109 14.71 -2.97 0.40
N GLY A 110 14.31 -1.90 -0.29
CA GLY A 110 13.92 -1.96 -1.71
C GLY A 110 12.82 -3.00 -1.97
N PRO A 111 13.00 -3.97 -2.89
CA PRO A 111 11.98 -5.01 -3.16
C PRO A 111 11.67 -5.94 -1.99
N ARG A 112 12.53 -5.98 -0.96
CA ARG A 112 12.34 -6.79 0.26
C ARG A 112 11.88 -5.95 1.45
N ALA A 113 11.46 -4.71 1.21
CA ALA A 113 10.92 -3.87 2.27
C ALA A 113 9.70 -4.54 2.92
N GLU A 114 9.74 -4.68 4.24
CA GLU A 114 8.58 -5.14 5.00
C GLU A 114 7.52 -4.05 5.06
N THR A 115 6.28 -4.45 5.36
CA THR A 115 5.20 -3.47 5.58
C THR A 115 5.56 -2.54 6.74
N PRO A 116 5.37 -1.22 6.59
CA PRO A 116 5.69 -0.27 7.65
C PRO A 116 4.98 -0.64 8.95
N LYS A 117 5.71 -0.46 10.07
CA LYS A 117 5.20 -0.77 11.40
C LYS A 117 3.88 -0.04 11.66
N GLY A 118 2.83 -0.80 11.97
CA GLY A 118 1.50 -0.26 12.29
C GLY A 118 0.53 -0.12 11.12
N GLU A 119 0.91 -0.54 9.91
CA GLU A 119 -0.01 -0.57 8.75
C GLU A 119 -1.23 -1.48 9.01
N GLY A 120 -1.03 -2.66 9.60
CA GLY A 120 -2.15 -3.58 9.90
C GLY A 120 -3.24 -2.96 10.78
N MET A 121 -2.86 -2.14 11.77
CA MET A 121 -3.83 -1.42 12.61
C MET A 121 -4.57 -0.34 11.81
N LYS A 122 -3.86 0.38 10.94
CA LYS A 122 -4.49 1.39 10.05
C LYS A 122 -5.50 0.73 9.11
N VAL A 123 -5.14 -0.40 8.50
CA VAL A 123 -6.04 -1.18 7.63
C VAL A 123 -7.26 -1.65 8.41
N PHE A 124 -7.06 -2.22 9.60
CA PHE A 124 -8.17 -2.67 10.45
C PHE A 124 -9.15 -1.54 10.79
N ILE A 125 -8.63 -0.39 11.24
CA ILE A 125 -9.45 0.80 11.54
C ILE A 125 -10.22 1.27 10.30
N GLN A 126 -9.56 1.27 9.14
CA GLN A 126 -10.17 1.70 7.88
C GLN A 126 -11.31 0.76 7.46
N VAL A 127 -11.10 -0.56 7.55
CA VAL A 127 -12.12 -1.58 7.25
C VAL A 127 -13.30 -1.45 8.21
N ALA A 128 -13.04 -1.33 9.52
CA ALA A 128 -14.08 -1.15 10.54
C ALA A 128 -14.92 0.10 10.28
N LYS A 129 -14.28 1.22 9.91
CA LYS A 129 -14.97 2.47 9.54
C LYS A 129 -15.93 2.26 8.37
N TYR A 130 -15.48 1.63 7.28
CA TYR A 130 -16.37 1.41 6.12
C TYR A 130 -17.47 0.40 6.40
N MET A 131 -17.21 -0.59 7.24
CA MET A 131 -18.24 -1.52 7.70
C MET A 131 -19.34 -0.78 8.47
N LEU A 132 -18.97 0.11 9.40
CA LEU A 132 -19.94 0.95 10.12
C LEU A 132 -20.72 1.90 9.20
N ILE A 133 -20.06 2.50 8.20
CA ILE A 133 -20.74 3.33 7.20
C ILE A 133 -21.77 2.49 6.42
N SER A 134 -21.40 1.29 5.99
CA SER A 134 -22.32 0.37 5.29
C SER A 134 -23.54 0.02 6.16
N PHE A 135 -23.33 -0.32 7.44
CA PHE A 135 -24.42 -0.55 8.38
C PHE A 135 -25.31 0.69 8.57
N GLY A 136 -24.73 1.88 8.64
CA GLY A 136 -25.47 3.15 8.74
C GLY A 136 -26.35 3.39 7.51
N VAL A 137 -25.83 3.18 6.30
CA VAL A 137 -26.59 3.31 5.05
C VAL A 137 -27.72 2.27 5.00
N PHE A 138 -27.43 1.01 5.31
CA PHE A 138 -28.43 -0.04 5.35
C PHE A 138 -29.57 0.29 6.33
N TYR A 139 -29.22 0.74 7.54
CA TYR A 139 -30.21 1.10 8.56
C TYR A 139 -31.05 2.31 8.14
N ALA A 140 -30.43 3.34 7.54
CA ALA A 140 -31.16 4.50 7.03
C ALA A 140 -32.21 4.11 5.97
N ILE A 141 -31.85 3.24 5.03
CA ILE A 141 -32.81 2.71 4.03
C ILE A 141 -33.88 1.86 4.72
N ARG A 142 -33.49 1.03 5.69
CA ARG A 142 -34.42 0.12 6.39
C ARG A 142 -35.46 0.86 7.23
N MET A 143 -35.14 2.04 7.77
CA MET A 143 -36.07 2.90 8.52
C MET A 143 -37.16 3.50 7.64
N ALA A 144 -36.91 3.69 6.34
CA ALA A 144 -37.89 4.16 5.36
C ALA A 144 -38.70 3.01 4.70
N ALA A 145 -38.45 1.75 5.07
CA ALA A 145 -39.15 0.61 4.50
C ALA A 145 -40.57 0.46 5.07
N GLY A 146 -41.45 -0.18 4.29
CA GLY A 146 -42.84 -0.44 4.69
C GLY A 146 -42.99 -1.34 5.94
N PRO A 147 -44.20 -1.41 6.50
CA PRO A 147 -44.48 -2.25 7.66
C PRO A 147 -44.26 -3.74 7.35
N ALA A 148 -43.97 -4.53 8.39
CA ALA A 148 -43.85 -5.98 8.28
C ALA A 148 -45.18 -6.61 7.83
N PRO A 149 -45.14 -7.73 7.07
CA PRO A 149 -46.36 -8.43 6.68
C PRO A 149 -47.07 -9.01 7.92
N LYS A 150 -48.39 -9.14 7.84
CA LYS A 150 -49.24 -9.62 8.95
C LYS A 150 -48.89 -11.03 9.45
N THR A 151 -48.25 -11.83 8.59
CA THR A 151 -47.82 -13.20 8.91
C THR A 151 -46.51 -13.27 9.71
N MET A 152 -45.79 -12.14 9.80
CA MET A 152 -44.55 -12.00 10.58
C MET A 152 -44.83 -11.45 11.98
N SER A 153 -45.85 -12.01 12.64
CA SER A 153 -46.17 -11.76 14.04
C SER A 153 -46.11 -13.06 14.83
N LYS A 154 -45.82 -12.95 16.13
CA LYS A 154 -45.66 -14.13 17.00
C LYS A 154 -46.92 -15.00 17.02
N GLU A 155 -48.10 -14.41 17.11
CA GLU A 155 -49.36 -15.14 17.19
C GLU A 155 -49.69 -15.91 15.89
N TRP A 156 -49.38 -15.33 14.72
CA TRP A 156 -49.55 -16.02 13.44
C TRP A 156 -48.56 -17.20 13.31
N GLN A 157 -47.33 -17.01 13.78
CA GLN A 157 -46.29 -18.05 13.76
C GLN A 157 -46.58 -19.18 14.75
N GLU A 158 -47.16 -18.88 15.91
CA GLU A 158 -47.65 -19.86 16.88
C GLU A 158 -48.82 -20.66 16.31
N ALA A 159 -49.79 -20.01 15.66
CA ALA A 159 -50.87 -20.71 14.97
C ALA A 159 -50.34 -21.62 13.84
N THR A 160 -49.29 -21.19 13.14
CA THR A 160 -48.60 -22.00 12.13
C THR A 160 -47.92 -23.22 12.75
N ASN A 161 -47.29 -23.07 13.93
CA ASN A 161 -46.72 -24.19 14.69
C ASN A 161 -47.81 -25.21 15.08
N GLU A 162 -48.96 -24.75 15.58
CA GLU A 162 -50.07 -25.65 15.95
C GLU A 162 -50.60 -26.41 14.75
N TYR A 163 -50.74 -25.74 13.61
CA TYR A 163 -51.14 -26.38 12.36
C TYR A 163 -50.12 -27.43 11.92
N ALA A 164 -48.84 -27.09 11.96
CA ALA A 164 -47.75 -27.99 11.59
C ALA A 164 -47.70 -29.25 12.48
N LEU A 165 -47.97 -29.11 13.77
CA LEU A 165 -48.08 -30.24 14.70
C LEU A 165 -49.31 -31.12 14.39
N LYS A 166 -50.45 -30.50 14.07
CA LYS A 166 -51.68 -31.22 13.69
C LYS A 166 -51.47 -32.04 12.42
N GLU A 167 -50.78 -31.49 11.43
CA GLU A 167 -50.47 -32.16 10.16
C GLU A 167 -49.22 -33.04 10.21
N LYS A 168 -48.52 -33.09 11.34
CA LYS A 168 -47.27 -33.84 11.52
C LYS A 168 -46.19 -33.45 10.50
N LEU A 169 -46.05 -32.16 10.23
CA LEU A 169 -45.00 -31.63 9.36
C LEU A 169 -43.61 -31.89 9.98
N GLU A 170 -42.69 -32.36 9.14
CA GLU A 170 -41.30 -32.70 9.50
C GLU A 170 -41.17 -33.58 10.77
N PRO A 171 -41.64 -34.83 10.73
CA PRO A 171 -41.68 -35.71 11.90
C PRO A 171 -40.32 -36.31 12.31
N ILE A 172 -39.29 -36.21 11.47
CA ILE A 172 -37.97 -36.82 11.74
C ILE A 172 -37.04 -35.82 12.44
N THR A 173 -36.97 -34.57 11.96
CA THR A 173 -36.03 -33.55 12.46
C THR A 173 -36.70 -32.24 12.86
N GLY A 174 -37.96 -32.05 12.51
CA GLY A 174 -38.67 -30.79 12.69
C GLY A 174 -39.62 -30.77 13.87
N ILE A 175 -40.57 -29.85 13.80
CA ILE A 175 -41.44 -29.46 14.91
C ILE A 175 -42.28 -30.63 15.47
N SER A 176 -42.61 -31.62 14.63
CA SER A 176 -43.43 -32.78 15.01
C SER A 176 -42.61 -33.99 15.48
N SER A 177 -41.29 -33.87 15.59
CA SER A 177 -40.41 -34.96 16.05
C SER A 177 -40.46 -35.12 17.58
N ALA A 178 -40.33 -36.36 18.06
CA ALA A 178 -40.45 -36.69 19.48
C ALA A 178 -39.39 -36.01 20.38
N GLY A 179 -38.31 -35.51 19.81
CA GLY A 179 -37.22 -34.84 20.52
C GLY A 179 -37.09 -33.34 20.23
N TYR A 180 -38.09 -32.70 19.60
CA TYR A 180 -37.97 -31.30 19.20
C TYR A 180 -37.93 -30.34 20.40
N GLN A 181 -36.87 -29.55 20.52
CA GLN A 181 -36.64 -28.58 21.60
C GLN A 181 -36.35 -27.18 21.01
N GLY A 182 -37.23 -26.68 20.15
CA GLY A 182 -37.09 -25.39 19.46
C GLY A 182 -38.36 -24.53 19.47
N LYS A 183 -38.23 -23.27 19.06
CA LYS A 183 -39.34 -22.31 18.98
C LYS A 183 -40.24 -22.49 17.72
N GLY A 184 -39.96 -23.48 16.88
CA GLY A 184 -40.67 -23.71 15.62
C GLY A 184 -40.46 -22.56 14.63
N PHE A 185 -41.54 -22.14 13.98
CA PHE A 185 -41.59 -21.05 13.00
C PHE A 185 -41.56 -19.65 13.62
N ILE A 186 -41.37 -19.51 14.94
CA ILE A 186 -41.37 -18.21 15.62
C ILE A 186 -40.04 -17.48 15.36
N GLN A 187 -40.11 -16.41 14.58
CA GLN A 187 -39.00 -15.54 14.19
C GLN A 187 -39.23 -14.08 14.60
N SER A 188 -40.47 -13.69 14.89
CA SER A 188 -40.86 -12.29 15.06
C SER A 188 -41.37 -11.98 16.48
N PRO A 189 -41.23 -10.73 16.94
CA PRO A 189 -41.86 -10.28 18.19
C PRO A 189 -43.40 -10.32 18.09
N PRO A 190 -44.13 -10.26 19.22
CA PRO A 190 -45.59 -10.20 19.21
C PRO A 190 -46.09 -8.97 18.45
N ALA A 191 -47.25 -9.08 17.79
CA ALA A 191 -47.82 -7.93 17.10
C ALA A 191 -47.96 -6.72 18.02
N SER A 192 -47.56 -5.56 17.52
CA SER A 192 -47.85 -4.28 18.17
C SER A 192 -49.37 -4.11 18.23
N LYS A 193 -49.92 -3.88 19.43
CA LYS A 193 -51.33 -3.45 19.58
C LYS A 193 -51.50 -2.17 18.75
N GLN A 194 -52.37 -2.25 17.74
CA GLN A 194 -52.80 -1.09 16.97
C GLN A 194 -53.66 -0.16 17.82
#